data_AF-A0A438HKG0-F1
#
_entry.id   AF-A0A438HKG0-F1
#
_cell.length_a   1.000
_cell.length_b   1.000
_cell.length_c   1.000
_cell.angle_alpha   90.00
_cell.angle_beta   90.00
_cell.angle_gamma   90.00
#
_symmetry.space_group_name_H-M   'P 1'
#
loop_
_entity.id
_entity.type
_entity.pdbx_description
1 polymer ?
#
loop_
_entity_poly.entity_id
_entity_poly.type
_entity_poly.pdbx_seq_one_letter_code
_entity_poly.pdbx_strand_id
1 'polypeptide(L)'
;MMNCLQSWPEPIVRVQSLSDSGIHVLPDRYIRHPSDRPSFTPISTHANIPVIDLHSLLAARDARLRQATLDRISGACREWGFFQVAKQVYANSPATYEGYGSRLGVEKGAKLDWSDYFFLNYLPESARDENKWPTTPESCSLQHVGLVLGEADEL
;
A
#
# COMPACT_ATOMS: atom_id res chain seq x y z
N MET A 1 21.85 13.80 11.11
CA MET A 1 21.46 13.59 9.70
C MET A 1 21.97 12.22 9.27
N MET A 2 21.09 11.21 9.24
CA MET A 2 21.45 9.89 8.70
C MET A 2 21.57 10.01 7.18
N ASN A 3 22.76 9.76 6.66
CA ASN A 3 23.01 9.65 5.23
C ASN A 3 22.55 8.25 4.79
N CYS A 4 21.25 8.08 4.54
CA CYS A 4 20.60 6.80 4.22
C CYS A 4 20.95 6.25 2.83
N LEU A 5 21.74 6.99 2.04
CA LEU A 5 22.26 6.59 0.74
C LEU A 5 23.56 5.79 0.87
N GLN A 6 23.70 4.95 1.90
CA GLN A 6 24.69 3.88 1.86
C GLN A 6 24.34 3.03 0.63
N SER A 7 25.16 3.19 -0.40
CA SER A 7 24.93 2.68 -1.75
C SER A 7 24.50 1.23 -1.70
N TRP A 8 23.30 0.95 -2.22
CA TRP A 8 22.87 -0.42 -2.44
C TRP A 8 23.97 -1.16 -3.23
N PRO A 9 24.50 -2.29 -2.72
CA PRO A 9 25.71 -2.89 -3.28
C PRO A 9 25.48 -3.55 -4.65
N GLU A 10 24.23 -3.75 -5.06
CA GLU A 10 23.87 -4.38 -6.32
C GLU A 10 23.17 -3.41 -7.28
N PRO A 11 23.22 -3.64 -8.61
CA PRO A 11 22.40 -2.89 -9.54
C PRO A 11 20.90 -3.06 -9.26
N ILE A 12 20.15 -1.96 -9.24
CA ILE A 12 18.69 -1.99 -9.14
C ILE A 12 18.14 -2.37 -10.52
N VAL A 13 17.65 -3.59 -10.65
CA VAL A 13 16.95 -4.05 -11.86
C VAL A 13 15.45 -3.99 -11.62
N ARG A 14 14.72 -3.30 -12.51
CA ARG A 14 13.27 -3.15 -12.45
C ARG A 14 12.57 -4.46 -12.77
N VAL A 15 11.59 -4.84 -11.96
CA VAL A 15 10.81 -6.07 -12.17
C VAL A 15 10.04 -6.02 -13.48
N GLN A 16 9.51 -4.85 -13.85
CA GLN A 16 8.90 -4.62 -15.16
C GLN A 16 9.85 -4.99 -16.31
N SER A 17 11.07 -4.42 -16.32
CA SER A 17 12.05 -4.71 -17.37
C SER A 17 12.48 -6.18 -17.38
N LEU A 18 12.58 -6.82 -16.20
CA LEU A 18 12.83 -8.26 -16.08
C LEU A 18 11.69 -9.08 -16.71
N SER A 19 10.44 -8.73 -16.41
CA SER A 19 9.26 -9.37 -16.98
C SER A 19 9.21 -9.24 -18.50
N ASP A 20 9.51 -8.06 -19.02
CA ASP A 20 9.48 -7.76 -20.46
C ASP A 20 10.65 -8.38 -21.24
N SER A 21 11.71 -8.82 -20.54
CA SER A 21 12.89 -9.41 -21.18
C SER A 21 12.71 -10.85 -21.67
N GLY A 22 11.55 -11.47 -21.40
CA GLY A 22 11.24 -12.83 -21.87
C GLY A 22 11.92 -13.95 -21.08
N ILE A 23 12.33 -13.69 -19.83
CA ILE A 23 12.88 -14.74 -18.97
C ILE A 23 11.85 -15.87 -18.76
N HIS A 24 12.33 -17.11 -18.84
CA HIS A 24 11.51 -18.29 -18.56
C HIS A 24 11.74 -18.85 -17.14
N VAL A 25 12.73 -18.30 -16.42
CA VAL A 25 13.09 -18.71 -15.05
C VAL A 25 13.28 -17.45 -14.20
N LEU A 26 12.66 -17.43 -13.03
CA LEU A 26 12.82 -16.34 -12.07
C LEU A 26 14.26 -16.35 -11.50
N PRO A 27 14.94 -15.20 -11.42
CA PRO A 27 16.22 -15.13 -10.72
C PRO A 27 16.07 -15.55 -9.27
N ASP A 28 17.08 -16.24 -8.72
CA ASP A 28 17.04 -16.83 -7.38
C ASP A 28 16.64 -15.86 -6.27
N ARG A 29 17.00 -14.57 -6.41
CA ARG A 29 16.64 -13.50 -5.48
C ARG A 29 15.13 -13.29 -5.33
N TYR A 30 14.30 -13.72 -6.27
CA TYR A 30 12.83 -13.62 -6.21
C TYR A 30 12.16 -14.92 -5.76
N ILE A 31 12.92 -16.00 -5.61
CA ILE A 31 12.39 -17.31 -5.21
C ILE A 31 12.45 -17.43 -3.68
N ARG A 32 11.29 -17.41 -3.00
CA ARG A 32 11.18 -17.61 -1.55
C ARG A 32 11.68 -18.99 -1.12
N HIS A 33 12.17 -19.12 0.12
CA HIS A 33 12.60 -20.42 0.67
C HIS A 33 11.40 -21.39 0.71
N PRO A 34 11.58 -22.71 0.49
CA PRO A 34 10.46 -23.65 0.48
C PRO A 34 9.53 -23.58 1.70
N SER A 35 10.04 -23.23 2.88
CA SER A 35 9.24 -23.02 4.10
C SER A 35 8.29 -21.83 4.05
N ASP A 36 8.60 -20.82 3.25
CA ASP A 36 7.86 -19.55 3.20
C ASP A 36 6.88 -19.52 2.02
N ARG A 37 6.86 -20.59 1.21
CA ARG A 37 5.95 -20.70 0.08
C ARG A 37 4.57 -21.09 0.60
N PRO A 38 3.49 -20.61 -0.04
CA PRO A 38 2.14 -20.98 0.36
C PRO A 38 1.97 -22.51 0.40
N SER A 39 1.46 -23.03 1.51
CA SER A 39 1.03 -24.41 1.61
C SER A 39 -0.32 -24.54 0.91
N PHE A 40 -0.45 -25.47 -0.03
CA PHE A 40 -1.72 -25.79 -0.70
C PHE A 40 -2.71 -26.55 0.19
N THR A 41 -2.45 -26.65 1.49
CA THR A 41 -3.42 -27.17 2.46
C THR A 41 -4.64 -26.26 2.47
N PRO A 42 -5.87 -26.79 2.28
CA PRO A 42 -7.08 -25.99 2.35
C PRO A 42 -7.15 -25.31 3.71
N ILE A 43 -6.99 -23.98 3.71
CA ILE A 43 -7.08 -23.15 4.91
C ILE A 43 -8.52 -23.29 5.42
N SER A 44 -8.67 -23.54 6.72
CA SER A 44 -9.96 -23.54 7.40
C SER A 44 -10.75 -22.27 7.05
N THR A 45 -11.92 -22.43 6.45
CA THR A 45 -12.74 -21.40 5.80
C THR A 45 -13.43 -20.42 6.75
N HIS A 46 -13.01 -20.32 8.01
CA HIS A 46 -13.86 -19.70 9.06
C HIS A 46 -13.31 -18.41 9.68
N ALA A 47 -12.14 -17.95 9.25
CA ALA A 47 -11.57 -16.69 9.71
C ALA A 47 -12.04 -15.54 8.80
N ASN A 48 -13.21 -14.98 9.08
CA ASN A 48 -13.70 -13.79 8.37
C ASN A 48 -13.02 -12.53 8.92
N ILE A 49 -12.27 -11.82 8.08
CA ILE A 49 -11.66 -10.52 8.41
C ILE A 49 -12.77 -9.57 8.88
N PRO A 50 -12.62 -8.86 10.01
CA PRO A 50 -13.64 -7.94 10.49
C PRO A 50 -13.95 -6.86 9.45
N VAL A 51 -15.24 -6.66 9.17
CA VAL A 51 -15.74 -5.56 8.34
C VAL A 51 -16.44 -4.55 9.25
N ILE A 52 -16.05 -3.28 9.19
CA ILE A 52 -16.56 -2.20 10.05
C ILE A 52 -17.07 -1.05 9.18
N ASP A 53 -18.34 -0.70 9.36
CA ASP A 53 -18.92 0.48 8.73
C ASP A 53 -18.59 1.75 9.52
N LEU A 54 -17.81 2.65 8.91
CA LEU A 54 -17.45 3.93 9.52
C LEU A 54 -18.55 5.00 9.36
N HIS A 55 -19.59 4.77 8.56
CA HIS A 55 -20.73 5.70 8.50
C HIS A 55 -21.38 5.86 9.88
N SER A 56 -21.47 4.75 10.63
CA SER A 56 -21.95 4.70 12.01
C SER A 56 -21.11 5.53 13.00
N LEU A 57 -19.83 5.79 12.67
CA LEU A 57 -18.94 6.67 13.44
C LEU A 57 -19.21 8.16 13.12
N LEU A 58 -19.52 8.48 11.85
CA LEU A 58 -19.66 9.85 11.33
C LEU A 58 -21.09 10.40 11.44
N ALA A 59 -22.10 9.53 11.54
CA ALA A 59 -23.49 9.90 11.76
C ALA A 59 -23.67 10.44 13.20
N ALA A 60 -23.34 11.73 13.38
CA ALA A 60 -23.12 12.42 14.66
C ALA A 60 -24.30 12.46 15.66
N ARG A 61 -25.45 11.85 15.35
CA ARG A 61 -26.67 11.97 16.17
C ARG A 61 -26.87 10.82 17.17
N ASP A 62 -26.15 9.70 17.05
CA ASP A 62 -26.26 8.57 17.97
C ASP A 62 -24.92 8.26 18.67
N ALA A 63 -24.80 8.72 19.91
CA ALA A 63 -23.61 8.49 20.73
C ALA A 63 -23.37 7.00 21.07
N ARG A 64 -24.44 6.19 21.16
CA ARG A 64 -24.33 4.75 21.47
C ARG A 64 -23.82 3.99 20.26
N LEU A 65 -24.35 4.28 19.07
CA LEU A 65 -23.88 3.69 17.81
C LEU A 65 -22.40 4.04 17.55
N ARG A 66 -22.03 5.29 17.82
CA ARG A 66 -20.63 5.75 17.74
C ARG A 66 -19.72 4.96 18.67
N GLN A 67 -20.11 4.80 19.93
CA GLN A 67 -19.32 4.03 20.91
C GLN A 67 -19.18 2.56 20.50
N ALA A 68 -20.28 1.92 20.08
CA ALA A 68 -20.25 0.54 19.60
C ALA A 68 -19.33 0.36 18.37
N THR A 69 -19.24 1.36 17.49
CA THR A 69 -18.33 1.35 16.34
C THR A 69 -16.87 1.45 16.79
N LEU A 70 -16.56 2.33 17.74
CA LEU A 70 -15.22 2.44 18.33
C LEU A 70 -14.78 1.15 19.03
N ASP A 71 -15.69 0.51 19.76
CA ASP A 71 -15.41 -0.77 20.44
C ASP A 71 -15.07 -1.86 19.41
N ARG A 72 -15.77 -1.91 18.28
CA ARG A 72 -15.46 -2.82 17.15
C ARG A 72 -14.09 -2.53 16.53
N ILE A 73 -13.74 -1.27 16.33
CA ILE A 73 -12.41 -0.88 15.83
C ILE A 73 -11.33 -1.33 16.81
N SER A 74 -11.52 -1.07 18.11
CA SER A 74 -10.57 -1.48 19.15
C SER A 74 -10.40 -3.01 19.18
N GLY A 75 -11.50 -3.76 19.13
CA GLY A 75 -11.49 -5.22 19.09
C GLY A 75 -10.73 -5.75 17.87
N ALA A 76 -11.05 -5.26 16.66
CA ALA A 76 -10.36 -5.68 15.45
C ALA A 76 -8.86 -5.35 15.46
N CYS A 77 -8.47 -4.16 15.93
CA CYS A 77 -7.05 -3.81 16.08
C CYS A 77 -6.31 -4.70 17.09
N ARG A 78 -6.95 -5.09 18.20
CA ARG A 78 -6.34 -5.95 19.23
C ARG A 78 -6.23 -7.41 18.82
N GLU A 79 -7.28 -7.93 18.18
CA GLU A 79 -7.39 -9.36 17.85
C GLU A 79 -6.77 -9.69 16.48
N TRP A 80 -6.89 -8.78 15.51
CA TRP A 80 -6.46 -9.01 14.12
C TRP A 80 -5.30 -8.11 13.69
N GLY A 81 -5.18 -6.91 14.26
CA GLY A 81 -4.23 -5.89 13.79
C GLY A 81 -4.66 -5.16 12.52
N PHE A 82 -5.77 -5.56 11.90
CA PHE A 82 -6.36 -4.92 10.72
C PHE A 82 -7.86 -5.22 10.61
N PHE A 83 -8.57 -4.45 9.78
CA PHE A 83 -9.99 -4.67 9.44
C PHE A 83 -10.29 -4.06 8.06
N GLN A 84 -11.38 -4.50 7.44
CA GLN A 84 -11.91 -3.87 6.25
C GLN A 84 -12.92 -2.80 6.65
N VAL A 85 -12.88 -1.64 5.99
CA VAL A 85 -13.96 -0.66 6.11
C VAL A 85 -15.08 -1.04 5.14
N ALA A 86 -16.33 -1.02 5.59
CA ALA A 86 -17.51 -1.23 4.74
C ALA A 86 -17.69 -0.05 3.77
N LYS A 87 -16.87 0.01 2.73
CA LYS A 87 -16.98 0.90 1.57
C LYS A 87 -17.21 0.08 0.29
N GLN A 88 -17.82 -1.09 0.40
CA GLN A 88 -18.02 -2.04 -0.71
C GLN A 88 -18.87 -1.47 -1.88
N VAL A 89 -19.54 -0.32 -1.73
CA VAL A 89 -20.21 0.39 -2.85
C VAL A 89 -19.22 1.25 -3.67
N TYR A 90 -18.02 1.53 -3.15
CA TYR A 90 -16.98 2.36 -3.76
C TYR A 90 -15.61 1.65 -3.83
N ALA A 91 -15.59 0.32 -3.76
CA ALA A 91 -14.34 -0.44 -3.85
C ALA A 91 -13.73 -0.31 -5.26
N ASN A 92 -12.46 0.08 -5.35
CA ASN A 92 -11.70 0.07 -6.60
C ASN A 92 -11.53 -1.37 -7.11
N SER A 93 -11.52 -1.52 -8.45
CA SER A 93 -11.27 -2.79 -9.13
C SER A 93 -9.83 -3.29 -8.84
N PRO A 94 -9.62 -4.60 -8.61
CA PRO A 94 -8.28 -5.21 -8.51
C PRO A 94 -7.41 -5.05 -9.77
N ALA A 95 -7.93 -4.44 -10.83
CA ALA A 95 -7.26 -4.27 -12.11
C ALA A 95 -6.18 -3.17 -12.13
N THR A 96 -6.16 -2.23 -11.18
CA THR A 96 -5.20 -1.11 -11.20
C THR A 96 -4.74 -0.70 -9.80
N TYR A 97 -3.47 -0.99 -9.48
CA TYR A 97 -2.73 -0.45 -8.34
C TYR A 97 -1.86 0.71 -8.86
N GLU A 98 -2.32 1.95 -8.72
CA GLU A 98 -1.60 3.11 -9.26
C GLU A 98 -0.32 3.43 -8.45
N GLY A 99 0.82 3.46 -9.14
CA GLY A 99 2.15 3.86 -8.62
C GLY A 99 3.30 2.84 -8.85
N TYR A 100 4.37 3.24 -9.55
CA TYR A 100 5.61 2.49 -9.93
C TYR A 100 7.02 2.64 -9.22
N GLY A 101 7.71 1.52 -8.91
CA GLY A 101 9.16 1.43 -8.53
C GLY A 101 9.65 0.45 -7.39
N SER A 102 10.44 -0.60 -7.60
CA SER A 102 10.77 -1.65 -6.56
C SER A 102 11.46 -1.24 -5.22
N ARG A 103 11.19 -1.93 -4.06
CA ARG A 103 11.95 -1.74 -2.77
C ARG A 103 12.79 -2.93 -2.43
N LEU A 104 13.96 -2.55 -1.92
CA LEU A 104 15.09 -3.34 -1.55
C LEU A 104 14.90 -3.81 -0.11
N GLY A 105 15.09 -5.11 0.13
CA GLY A 105 15.50 -5.56 1.46
C GLY A 105 16.79 -4.84 1.82
N VAL A 106 16.99 -4.46 3.08
CA VAL A 106 18.14 -3.63 3.52
C VAL A 106 19.45 -4.42 3.67
N GLU A 107 19.45 -5.69 3.25
CA GLU A 107 20.53 -6.65 3.50
C GLU A 107 21.02 -7.29 2.19
N LYS A 108 22.34 -7.43 2.04
CA LYS A 108 22.95 -8.14 0.92
C LYS A 108 22.42 -9.59 0.88
N GLY A 109 21.89 -10.01 -0.27
CA GLY A 109 21.30 -11.35 -0.44
C GLY A 109 19.84 -11.48 0.02
N ALA A 110 19.19 -10.37 0.41
CA ALA A 110 17.77 -10.39 0.73
C ALA A 110 16.94 -10.88 -0.46
N LYS A 111 15.90 -11.66 -0.14
CA LYS A 111 14.87 -12.01 -1.12
C LYS A 111 14.06 -10.76 -1.47
N LEU A 112 13.81 -10.58 -2.75
CA LEU A 112 13.09 -9.44 -3.28
C LEU A 112 11.67 -9.80 -3.64
N ASP A 113 10.77 -8.83 -3.48
CA ASP A 113 9.42 -8.94 -3.96
C ASP A 113 9.37 -8.77 -5.48
N TRP A 114 8.48 -9.52 -6.13
CA TRP A 114 8.22 -9.39 -7.55
C TRP A 114 7.28 -8.21 -7.81
N SER A 115 7.75 -7.00 -7.48
CA SER A 115 6.93 -5.79 -7.55
C SER A 115 7.76 -4.53 -7.74
N ASP A 116 7.23 -3.59 -8.52
CA ASP A 116 7.64 -2.20 -8.54
C ASP A 116 6.59 -1.31 -7.77
N TYR A 117 6.99 -0.40 -6.87
CA TYR A 117 6.20 0.62 -6.12
C TYR A 117 6.56 2.13 -6.39
N PHE A 118 5.61 3.04 -6.63
CA PHE A 118 5.92 4.51 -6.58
C PHE A 118 5.47 5.03 -5.25
N PHE A 119 6.37 5.67 -4.53
CA PHE A 119 6.09 6.21 -3.22
C PHE A 119 6.41 7.69 -3.21
N LEU A 120 5.43 8.48 -2.78
CA LEU A 120 5.55 9.92 -2.59
C LEU A 120 5.07 10.28 -1.20
N ASN A 121 5.79 11.18 -0.55
CA ASN A 121 5.25 11.86 0.61
C ASN A 121 4.22 12.89 0.12
N TYR A 122 2.97 12.71 0.50
CA TYR A 122 1.92 13.71 0.28
C TYR A 122 1.83 14.71 1.43
N LEU A 123 1.81 14.21 2.67
CA LEU A 123 1.81 15.00 3.89
C LEU A 123 2.91 14.54 4.87
N PRO A 124 3.44 15.46 5.71
CA PRO A 124 3.20 16.91 5.68
C PRO A 124 3.85 17.58 4.47
N GLU A 125 3.43 18.80 4.11
CA GLU A 125 3.99 19.54 2.96
C GLU A 125 5.50 19.72 3.05
N SER A 126 6.03 19.91 4.26
CA SER A 126 7.47 20.06 4.51
C SER A 126 8.31 18.82 4.13
N ALA A 127 7.68 17.65 4.00
CA ALA A 127 8.33 16.40 3.59
C ALA A 127 8.15 16.08 2.10
N ARG A 128 7.43 16.93 1.36
CA ARG A 128 7.13 16.78 -0.05
C ARG A 128 8.30 17.26 -0.90
N ASP A 129 8.69 16.47 -1.89
CA ASP A 129 9.58 16.90 -2.96
C ASP A 129 8.77 16.93 -4.26
N GLU A 130 8.33 18.13 -4.65
CA GLU A 130 7.45 18.32 -5.82
C GLU A 130 8.10 17.86 -7.12
N ASN A 131 9.43 17.86 -7.20
CA ASN A 131 10.16 17.41 -8.38
C ASN A 131 10.06 15.90 -8.61
N LYS A 132 9.55 15.14 -7.62
CA LYS A 132 9.31 13.69 -7.74
C LYS A 132 7.91 13.36 -8.20
N TRP A 133 6.98 14.33 -8.22
CA TRP A 133 5.61 14.08 -8.64
C TRP A 133 5.52 13.97 -10.17
N PRO A 134 4.72 13.03 -10.72
CA PRO A 134 4.53 12.91 -12.16
C PRO A 134 3.83 14.15 -12.72
N THR A 135 4.29 14.64 -13.85
CA THR A 135 3.58 15.67 -14.63
C THR A 135 2.66 15.06 -15.68
N THR A 136 2.83 13.76 -15.97
CA THR A 136 2.05 13.02 -16.96
C THR A 136 1.71 11.62 -16.42
N PRO A 137 0.43 11.20 -16.46
CA PRO A 137 -0.74 12.00 -16.84
C PRO A 137 -1.04 13.10 -15.80
N GLU A 138 -1.72 14.16 -16.21
CA GLU A 138 -2.07 15.30 -15.33
C GLU A 138 -2.83 14.86 -14.07
N SER A 139 -3.64 13.81 -14.18
CA SER A 139 -4.38 13.22 -13.07
C SER A 139 -3.50 12.72 -11.92
N CYS A 140 -2.22 12.45 -12.18
CA CYS A 140 -1.24 12.03 -11.18
C CYS A 140 -0.38 13.19 -10.65
N SER A 141 -0.59 14.41 -11.15
CA SER A 141 0.14 15.58 -10.69
C SER A 141 -0.25 15.97 -9.27
N LEU A 142 0.68 16.59 -8.56
CA LEU A 142 0.44 17.08 -7.21
C LEU A 142 -0.77 18.03 -7.15
N GLN A 143 -0.87 18.93 -8.13
CA GLN A 143 -1.96 19.91 -8.22
C GLN A 143 -3.31 19.20 -8.37
N HIS A 144 -3.40 18.23 -9.28
CA HIS A 144 -4.63 17.48 -9.49
C HIS A 144 -5.03 16.66 -8.26
N VAL A 145 -4.05 16.01 -7.60
CA VAL A 145 -4.31 15.25 -6.37
C VAL A 145 -4.79 16.16 -5.23
N GLY A 146 -4.19 17.34 -5.06
CA GLY A 146 -4.65 18.33 -4.08
C GLY A 146 -6.08 18.82 -4.34
N LEU A 147 -6.42 19.08 -5.62
CA LEU A 147 -7.79 19.44 -6.01
C LEU A 147 -8.81 18.34 -5.67
N VAL A 148 -8.49 17.08 -5.96
CA VAL A 148 -9.38 15.93 -5.66
C VAL A 148 -9.57 15.75 -4.15
N LEU A 149 -8.54 16.05 -3.36
CA LEU A 149 -8.59 15.93 -1.89
C LEU A 149 -9.23 17.14 -1.20
N GLY A 150 -9.68 18.15 -1.97
CA GLY A 150 -10.45 19.28 -1.46
C GLY A 150 -9.60 20.41 -0.87
N GLU A 151 -8.32 20.53 -1.23
CA GLU A 151 -7.41 21.58 -0.75
C GLU A 151 -7.53 22.90 -1.54
N ALA A 152 -8.59 23.08 -2.34
CA ALA A 152 -8.75 24.24 -3.23
C ALA A 152 -9.23 25.53 -2.53
N ASP A 153 -9.62 25.49 -1.25
CA ASP A 153 -10.28 26.62 -0.55
C ASP A 153 -9.40 27.32 0.51
N GLU A 154 -8.07 27.12 0.55
CA GLU A 154 -7.17 27.80 1.50
C GLU A 154 -6.06 28.69 0.85
N LEU A 155 -6.33 29.27 -0.33
CA LEU A 155 -5.50 30.36 -0.91
C LEU A 155 -6.28 31.65 -1.15
#